data_AF-A0A7S0LQ17-F1
#
_entry.id   AF-A0A7S0LQ17-F1
#
_cell.length_a   1.000
_cell.length_b   1.000
_cell.length_c   1.000
_cell.angle_alpha   90.00
_cell.angle_beta   90.00
_cell.angle_gamma   90.00
#
_symmetry.space_group_name_H-M   'P 1'
#
loop_
_entity.id
_entity.type
_entity.pdbx_description
1 polymer ?
#
loop_
_entity_poly.entity_id
_entity_poly.type
_entity_poly.pdbx_seq_one_letter_code
_entity_poly.pdbx_strand_id
1 'polypeptide(L)'
;PLHIIGRSMYETSSIPATWRDKVRLWTDELWVPTDFNRETFTAAGIASTKLHVVPQPVDLSLFDPRVADPFELPIRGAFAFLSVFKWEERKGWDVLLRAFISEFSATEKVVLY
;
A
#
# COMPACT_ATOMS: atom_id res chain seq x y z
N PRO A 1 -24.96 22.85 9.25
CA PRO A 1 -24.15 22.42 8.10
C PRO A 1 -23.50 21.06 8.41
N LEU A 2 -23.40 20.16 7.43
CA LEU A 2 -22.67 18.89 7.59
C LEU A 2 -21.16 19.17 7.45
N HIS A 3 -20.34 18.55 8.30
CA HIS A 3 -18.87 18.56 8.18
C HIS A 3 -18.44 17.39 7.31
N ILE A 4 -17.75 17.65 6.21
CA ILE A 4 -17.44 16.66 5.17
C ILE A 4 -15.96 16.31 5.21
N ILE A 5 -15.68 15.04 5.53
CA ILE A 5 -14.33 14.47 5.53
C ILE A 5 -14.18 13.60 4.29
N GLY A 6 -13.27 13.98 3.40
CA GLY A 6 -12.82 13.14 2.28
C GLY A 6 -11.68 12.23 2.71
N ARG A 7 -11.60 11.03 2.11
CA ARG A 7 -10.42 10.16 2.22
C ARG A 7 -9.92 9.83 0.83
N SER A 8 -8.63 10.05 0.58
CA SER A 8 -8.03 9.74 -0.71
C SER A 8 -6.54 9.48 -0.59
N MET A 9 -5.99 8.82 -1.60
CA MET A 9 -4.57 8.61 -1.79
C MET A 9 -4.29 8.53 -3.29
N TYR A 10 -3.04 8.77 -3.66
CA TYR A 10 -2.60 8.52 -5.02
C TYR A 10 -1.11 8.20 -5.01
N GLU A 11 -0.71 7.20 -5.78
CA GLU A 11 0.64 6.64 -5.76
C GLU A 11 1.61 7.32 -6.73
N THR A 12 1.28 8.55 -7.13
CA THR A 12 2.11 9.42 -7.97
C THR A 12 2.32 10.76 -7.27
N SER A 13 3.29 11.53 -7.76
CA SER A 13 3.66 12.85 -7.20
C SER A 13 2.74 14.00 -7.66
N SER A 14 1.62 13.70 -8.32
CA SER A 14 0.65 14.70 -8.78
C SER A 14 -0.75 14.12 -8.87
N ILE A 15 -1.78 14.93 -8.68
CA ILE A 15 -3.18 14.50 -8.77
C ILE A 15 -3.90 15.13 -9.96
N PRO A 16 -4.96 14.49 -10.50
CA PRO A 16 -5.80 15.11 -11.52
C PRO A 16 -6.41 16.43 -11.04
N ALA A 17 -6.45 17.44 -11.91
CA ALA A 17 -7.05 18.75 -11.59
C ALA A 17 -8.50 18.63 -11.09
N THR A 18 -9.26 17.69 -11.65
CA THR A 18 -10.64 17.40 -11.23
C THR A 18 -10.72 16.92 -9.78
N TRP A 19 -9.72 16.21 -9.27
CA TRP A 19 -9.66 15.78 -7.87
C TRP A 19 -9.35 16.97 -6.96
N ARG A 20 -8.35 17.78 -7.34
CA ARG A 20 -7.99 19.00 -6.63
C ARG A 20 -9.21 19.90 -6.45
N ASP A 21 -9.94 20.15 -7.54
CA ASP A 21 -11.10 21.05 -7.52
C ASP A 21 -12.23 20.48 -6.67
N LYS A 22 -12.45 19.16 -6.73
CA LYS A 22 -13.44 18.50 -5.87
C LYS A 22 -13.09 18.63 -4.39
N VAL A 23 -11.84 18.39 -4.00
CA VAL A 23 -11.39 18.52 -2.61
C VAL A 23 -11.56 19.95 -2.13
N ARG A 24 -11.14 20.95 -2.92
CA ARG A 24 -11.25 22.36 -2.55
C ARG A 24 -12.68 22.82 -2.32
N LEU A 25 -13.62 22.34 -3.14
CA LEU A 25 -15.01 22.83 -3.15
C LEU A 25 -15.94 22.04 -2.22
N TRP A 26 -15.69 20.74 -2.02
CA TRP A 26 -16.68 19.83 -1.42
C TRP A 26 -16.23 19.15 -0.12
N THR A 27 -15.01 19.40 0.35
CA THR A 27 -14.52 18.79 1.60
C THR A 27 -14.03 19.84 2.58
N ASP A 28 -14.31 19.65 3.85
CA ASP A 28 -13.76 20.44 4.95
C ASP A 28 -12.35 19.95 5.29
N GLU A 29 -12.19 18.62 5.36
CA GLU A 29 -10.93 17.92 5.60
C GLU A 29 -10.68 16.87 4.51
N LEU A 30 -9.40 16.59 4.25
CA LEU A 30 -8.94 15.48 3.44
C LEU A 30 -7.95 14.63 4.24
N TRP A 31 -8.34 13.39 4.50
CA TRP A 31 -7.52 12.41 5.17
C TRP A 31 -6.72 11.60 4.15
N VAL A 32 -5.41 11.58 4.32
CA VAL A 32 -4.44 10.89 3.46
C VAL A 32 -3.61 9.90 4.29
N PRO A 33 -3.10 8.80 3.70
CA PRO A 33 -2.50 7.74 4.50
C PRO A 33 -1.06 8.02 4.94
N THR A 34 -0.36 8.95 4.30
CA THR A 34 1.08 9.18 4.49
C THR A 34 1.47 10.65 4.31
N ASP A 35 2.67 11.00 4.79
CA ASP A 35 3.29 12.31 4.55
C ASP A 35 3.52 12.56 3.04
N PHE A 36 3.91 11.53 2.29
CA PHE A 36 4.05 11.61 0.83
C PHE A 36 2.76 12.09 0.15
N ASN A 37 1.61 11.57 0.57
CA ASN A 37 0.33 12.03 0.04
C ASN A 37 -0.01 13.44 0.52
N ARG A 38 0.29 13.81 1.77
CA ARG A 38 0.09 15.20 2.24
C ARG A 38 0.89 16.17 1.36
N GLU A 39 2.15 15.87 1.10
CA GLU A 39 3.03 16.68 0.25
C GLU A 39 2.51 16.76 -1.19
N THR A 40 2.13 15.62 -1.77
CA THR A 40 1.56 15.55 -3.13
C THR A 40 0.31 16.42 -3.27
N PHE A 41 -0.63 16.35 -2.32
CA PHE A 41 -1.86 17.13 -2.38
C PHE A 41 -1.62 18.61 -2.05
N THR A 42 -0.66 18.92 -1.16
CA THR A 42 -0.24 20.31 -0.88
C THR A 42 0.40 20.94 -2.10
N ALA A 43 1.28 20.22 -2.81
CA ALA A 43 1.90 20.66 -4.05
C ALA A 43 0.88 20.88 -5.17
N ALA A 44 -0.23 20.13 -5.17
CA ALA A 44 -1.39 20.38 -6.05
C ALA A 44 -2.25 21.58 -5.60
N GLY A 45 -1.88 22.24 -4.50
CA GLY A 45 -2.49 23.46 -3.98
C GLY A 45 -3.63 23.24 -2.99
N ILE A 46 -3.86 22.03 -2.48
CA ILE A 46 -4.78 21.84 -1.36
C ILE A 46 -4.17 22.51 -0.12
N ALA A 47 -4.98 23.27 0.62
CA ALA A 47 -4.51 23.92 1.84
C ALA A 47 -4.05 22.88 2.87
N SER A 48 -2.86 23.06 3.43
CA SER A 48 -2.29 22.13 4.43
C SER A 48 -3.16 22.01 5.67
N THR A 49 -3.91 23.06 6.03
CA THR A 49 -4.87 23.06 7.14
C THR A 49 -6.05 22.12 6.93
N LYS A 50 -6.32 21.68 5.69
CA LYS A 50 -7.34 20.65 5.39
C LYS A 50 -6.78 19.24 5.44
N LEU A 51 -5.46 19.06 5.44
CA LEU A 51 -4.82 17.77 5.23
C LEU A 51 -4.45 17.11 6.56
N HIS A 52 -4.96 15.90 6.79
CA HIS A 52 -4.66 15.11 7.96
C HIS A 52 -4.06 13.78 7.55
N VAL A 53 -2.93 13.40 8.15
CA VAL A 53 -2.32 12.08 7.92
C VAL A 53 -2.98 11.08 8.86
N VAL A 54 -3.73 10.16 8.27
CA VAL A 54 -4.44 9.07 8.97
C VAL A 54 -4.10 7.76 8.26
N PRO A 55 -3.16 6.97 8.80
CA PRO A 55 -2.75 5.69 8.22
C PRO A 55 -3.92 4.73 8.02
N GLN A 56 -3.76 3.76 7.12
CA GLN A 56 -4.78 2.75 6.87
C GLN A 56 -4.80 1.73 8.01
N PRO A 57 -5.94 1.54 8.71
CA PRO A 57 -6.01 0.55 9.76
C PRO A 57 -6.10 -0.86 9.18
N VAL A 58 -5.69 -1.84 9.97
CA VAL A 58 -5.92 -3.27 9.74
C VAL A 58 -6.80 -3.78 10.87
N ASP A 59 -7.77 -4.64 10.56
CA ASP A 59 -8.62 -5.27 11.57
C ASP A 59 -7.83 -6.37 12.29
N LEU A 60 -7.40 -6.08 13.51
CA LEU A 60 -6.60 -7.01 14.30
C LEU A 60 -7.39 -8.19 14.85
N SER A 61 -8.73 -8.14 14.83
CA SER A 61 -9.57 -9.28 15.22
C SER A 61 -9.69 -10.26 14.05
N LEU A 62 -9.82 -9.74 12.83
CA LEU A 62 -9.84 -10.54 11.61
C LEU A 62 -8.47 -11.16 11.31
N PHE A 63 -7.39 -10.38 11.47
CA PHE A 63 -6.02 -10.81 11.16
C PHE A 63 -5.23 -11.22 12.42
N ASP A 64 -5.89 -11.89 13.38
CA ASP A 64 -5.22 -12.42 14.57
C ASP A 64 -4.59 -13.80 14.26
N PRO A 65 -3.24 -13.93 14.29
CA PRO A 65 -2.57 -15.19 13.98
C PRO A 65 -2.86 -16.31 14.99
N ARG A 66 -3.43 -16.00 16.17
CA ARG A 66 -3.77 -16.98 17.21
C ARG A 66 -5.08 -17.70 16.92
N VAL A 67 -5.94 -17.14 16.08
CA VAL A 67 -7.26 -17.70 15.73
C VAL A 67 -7.38 -18.06 14.25
N ALA A 68 -6.42 -17.62 13.42
CA ALA A 68 -6.35 -17.99 12.02
C ALA A 68 -5.99 -19.47 11.85
N ASP A 69 -6.69 -20.16 10.95
CA ASP A 69 -6.30 -21.51 10.50
C ASP A 69 -5.09 -21.39 9.57
N PRO A 70 -3.92 -21.98 9.90
CA PRO A 70 -2.74 -21.87 9.07
C PRO A 70 -2.93 -22.52 7.70
N PHE A 71 -2.57 -21.79 6.65
CA PHE A 71 -2.50 -22.38 5.32
C PHE A 71 -1.19 -23.18 5.17
N GLU A 72 -1.32 -24.50 5.14
CA GLU A 72 -0.18 -25.40 4.91
C GLU A 72 0.32 -25.29 3.48
N LEU A 73 1.54 -24.77 3.32
CA LEU A 73 2.20 -24.73 2.02
C LEU A 73 2.68 -26.15 1.63
N PRO A 74 2.52 -26.58 0.37
CA PRO A 74 2.99 -27.88 -0.10
C PRO A 74 4.52 -27.92 -0.31
N ILE A 75 5.28 -27.32 0.62
CA ILE A 75 6.74 -27.18 0.59
C ILE A 75 7.30 -27.96 1.79
N ARG A 76 8.24 -28.88 1.56
CA ARG A 76 8.89 -29.65 2.62
C ARG A 76 10.41 -29.54 2.54
N GLY A 77 11.05 -29.33 3.68
CA GLY A 77 12.51 -29.33 3.81
C GLY A 77 13.22 -28.15 3.15
N ALA A 78 12.51 -27.08 2.82
CA ALA A 78 13.05 -25.85 2.25
C ALA A 78 12.47 -24.62 2.96
N PHE A 79 13.23 -23.52 2.99
CA PHE A 79 12.76 -22.22 3.45
C PHE A 79 11.92 -21.56 2.36
N ALA A 80 10.71 -21.10 2.71
CA ALA A 80 9.80 -20.47 1.77
C ALA A 80 9.79 -18.95 1.92
N PHE A 81 10.15 -18.23 0.86
CA PHE A 81 9.87 -16.81 0.71
C PHE A 81 8.48 -16.68 0.10
N LEU A 82 7.50 -16.19 0.86
CA LEU A 82 6.12 -15.99 0.37
C LEU A 82 5.98 -14.59 -0.22
N SER A 83 5.40 -14.50 -1.42
CA SER A 83 5.10 -13.24 -2.10
C SER A 83 3.61 -13.14 -2.44
N VAL A 84 2.95 -12.08 -1.93
CA VAL A 84 1.52 -11.85 -2.15
C VAL A 84 1.30 -10.42 -2.65
N PHE A 85 1.10 -10.27 -3.96
CA PHE A 85 0.74 -8.99 -4.57
C PHE A 85 -0.04 -9.20 -5.88
N LYS A 86 -0.67 -8.12 -6.36
CA LYS A 86 -1.29 -8.09 -7.69
C LYS A 86 -0.22 -8.16 -8.79
N TRP A 87 -0.46 -8.92 -9.85
CA TRP A 87 0.48 -9.07 -10.97
C TRP A 87 0.55 -7.81 -11.85
N GLU A 88 1.34 -6.83 -11.41
CA GLU A 88 1.53 -5.54 -12.08
C GLU A 88 3.00 -5.12 -12.00
N GLU A 89 3.49 -4.45 -13.04
CA GLU A 89 4.88 -3.96 -13.12
C GLU A 89 5.29 -3.14 -11.89
N ARG A 90 4.41 -2.25 -11.40
CA ARG A 90 4.67 -1.41 -10.22
C ARG A 90 4.81 -2.20 -8.90
N LYS A 91 4.46 -3.49 -8.89
CA LYS A 91 4.69 -4.39 -7.74
C LYS A 91 6.08 -5.03 -7.77
N GLY A 92 6.85 -4.84 -8.84
CA GLY A 92 8.26 -5.24 -8.90
C GLY A 92 8.47 -6.75 -8.92
N TRP A 93 7.54 -7.51 -9.49
CA TRP A 93 7.66 -8.96 -9.61
C TRP A 93 8.94 -9.38 -10.35
N ASP A 94 9.35 -8.58 -11.33
CA ASP A 94 10.52 -8.81 -12.15
C ASP A 94 11.82 -8.56 -11.35
N VAL A 95 11.84 -7.53 -10.50
CA VAL A 95 12.93 -7.26 -9.56
C VAL A 95 13.06 -8.38 -8.54
N LEU A 96 11.94 -8.83 -7.95
CA LEU A 96 11.90 -9.93 -6.99
C LEU A 96 12.47 -11.22 -7.60
N LEU A 97 11.99 -11.61 -8.78
CA LEU A 97 12.47 -12.82 -9.46
C LEU A 97 13.97 -12.73 -9.78
N ARG A 98 14.43 -11.60 -10.32
CA ARG A 98 15.86 -11.39 -10.62
C ARG A 98 16.71 -11.48 -9.35
N ALA A 99 16.28 -10.86 -8.26
CA ALA A 99 17.00 -10.92 -6.99
C ALA A 99 17.07 -12.35 -6.45
N PHE A 100 15.95 -13.08 -6.43
CA PHE A 100 15.91 -14.45 -5.94
C PHE A 100 16.81 -15.40 -6.75
N ILE A 101 16.73 -15.33 -8.08
CA ILE A 101 17.55 -16.16 -8.98
C ILE A 101 19.04 -15.79 -8.89
N SER A 102 19.37 -14.51 -8.64
CA SER A 102 20.77 -14.06 -8.55
C SER A 102 21.40 -14.40 -7.20
N GLU A 103 20.62 -14.41 -6.13
CA GLU A 103 21.09 -14.70 -4.77
C GLU A 103 21.28 -16.21 -4.56
N PHE A 104 20.31 -17.03 -4.98
CA PHE A 104 20.27 -18.45 -4.63
C PHE A 104 20.67 -19.37 -5.77
N SER A 105 21.49 -20.36 -5.44
CA SER A 105 21.84 -21.46 -6.33
C SER A 105 20.80 -22.58 -6.31
N ALA A 106 20.81 -23.43 -7.35
CA ALA A 106 19.90 -24.58 -7.45
C ALA A 106 20.11 -25.66 -6.37
N THR A 107 21.20 -25.61 -5.61
CA THR A 107 21.50 -26.57 -4.52
C THR A 107 20.99 -26.13 -3.16
N GLU A 108 20.61 -24.85 -3.02
CA GLU A 108 20.10 -24.32 -1.77
C GLU A 108 18.63 -24.69 -1.58
N LYS A 109 18.26 -25.06 -0.36
CA LYS A 109 16.91 -25.50 -0.03
C LYS A 109 16.00 -24.32 0.25
N VAL A 110 15.74 -23.52 -0.78
CA VAL A 110 14.88 -22.34 -0.73
C VAL A 110 13.88 -22.35 -1.88
N VAL A 111 12.72 -21.74 -1.67
CA VAL A 111 11.69 -21.55 -2.71
C VAL A 111 11.09 -20.15 -2.60
N LEU A 112 10.78 -19.54 -3.74
CA LEU A 112 9.92 -18.37 -3.83
C LEU A 112 8.51 -18.84 -4.20
N TYR A 113 7.57 -18.65 -3.28
CA TYR A 113 6.16 -19.06 -3.42
C TYR A 113 5.26 -17.86 -3.63
#